data_AF-A0A845QKT9-F1
#
_entry.id   AF-A0A845QKT9-F1
#
_cell.length_a   1.000
_cell.length_b   1.000
_cell.length_c   1.000
_cell.angle_alpha   90.00
_cell.angle_beta   90.00
_cell.angle_gamma   90.00
#
_symmetry.space_group_name_H-M   'P 1'
#
loop_
_entity.id
_entity.type
_entity.pdbx_description
1 polymer ?
#
loop_
_entity_poly.entity_id
_entity_poly.type
_entity_poly.pdbx_seq_one_letter_code
_entity_poly.pdbx_strand_id
1 'polypeptide(L)' 'MAKFIPQKQDKEVISIRLTSDLLKSIDENAGKADLSRNEFINQCIIFALQNIEFEN' A
#
# COMPACT_ATOMS: atom_id res chain seq x y z
N MET A 1 -3.66 -20.81 -31.06
CA MET A 1 -3.73 -20.78 -29.58
C MET A 1 -2.90 -19.60 -29.10
N ALA A 2 -3.46 -18.70 -28.29
CA ALA A 2 -2.69 -17.62 -27.69
C ALA A 2 -1.67 -18.21 -26.70
N LYS A 3 -0.42 -17.78 -26.78
CA LYS A 3 0.65 -18.17 -25.84
C LYS A 3 0.74 -17.09 -24.76
N PHE A 4 0.79 -17.50 -23.50
CA PHE A 4 1.11 -16.58 -22.41
C PHE A 4 2.57 -16.11 -22.54
N ILE A 5 2.77 -14.80 -22.56
CA ILE A 5 4.09 -14.16 -22.55
C ILE A 5 4.19 -13.37 -21.25
N PRO A 6 5.02 -13.82 -20.28
CA PRO A 6 5.22 -13.08 -19.04
C PRO A 6 5.77 -11.68 -19.34
N GLN A 7 5.13 -10.64 -18.78
CA GLN A 7 5.61 -9.27 -18.84
C GLN A 7 6.14 -8.83 -17.48
N LYS A 8 7.15 -7.95 -17.49
CA LYS A 8 7.70 -7.36 -16.28
C LYS A 8 6.65 -6.42 -15.69
N GLN A 9 6.31 -6.61 -14.42
CA GLN A 9 5.48 -5.64 -13.69
C GLN A 9 6.39 -4.50 -13.25
N ASP A 10 6.01 -3.25 -13.58
CA ASP A 10 6.77 -2.04 -13.18
C ASP A 10 6.66 -1.72 -11.67
N LYS A 11 5.94 -2.55 -10.90
CA LYS A 11 5.74 -2.35 -9.47
C LYS A 11 6.78 -3.15 -8.69
N GLU A 12 7.57 -2.46 -7.87
CA GLU A 12 8.45 -3.13 -6.90
C GLU A 12 7.62 -3.62 -5.70
N VAL A 13 7.79 -4.89 -5.36
CA VAL A 13 7.20 -5.48 -4.16
C VAL A 13 8.23 -5.41 -3.04
N ILE A 14 7.84 -4.78 -1.94
CA ILE A 14 8.67 -4.67 -0.74
C ILE A 14 7.98 -5.35 0.44
N SER A 15 8.79 -5.86 1.38
CA SER A 15 8.29 -6.39 2.65
C SER A 15 8.51 -5.37 3.75
N ILE A 16 7.45 -4.98 4.46
CA ILE A 16 7.49 -4.03 5.58
C ILE A 16 7.09 -4.77 6.87
N ARG A 17 7.85 -4.56 7.95
CA ARG A 17 7.49 -5.07 9.28
C ARG A 17 6.60 -4.05 9.99
N LEU A 18 5.39 -4.46 10.35
CA LEU A 18 4.42 -3.65 11.10
C LEU A 18 4.08 -4.37 12.41
N THR A 19 3.69 -3.61 13.43
CA THR A 19 3.09 -4.21 14.64
C THR A 19 1.72 -4.80 14.29
N SER A 20 1.31 -5.83 15.03
CA SER A 20 0.02 -6.49 14.80
C SER A 20 -1.16 -5.51 14.93
N ASP A 21 -1.10 -4.57 15.86
CA ASP A 21 -2.17 -3.59 16.09
C ASP A 21 -2.28 -2.58 14.94
N LEU A 22 -1.15 -2.16 14.38
CA LEU A 22 -1.13 -1.29 13.21
C LEU A 22 -1.67 -2.02 11.98
N LEU A 23 -1.27 -3.28 11.77
CA LEU A 23 -1.78 -4.09 10.66
C LEU A 23 -3.30 -4.30 10.76
N LYS A 24 -3.81 -4.59 11.97
CA LYS A 24 -5.25 -4.70 12.23
C LYS A 24 -5.99 -3.41 11.91
N SER A 25 -5.44 -2.27 12.34
CA SER A 25 -6.02 -0.95 12.06
C SER A 25 -6.04 -0.66 10.55
N ILE A 26 -4.99 -1.02 9.83
CA ILE A 26 -4.95 -0.91 8.37
C ILE A 26 -6.04 -1.76 7.73
N ASP A 27 -6.19 -3.02 8.14
CA ASP A 27 -7.19 -3.94 7.60
C ASP A 27 -8.62 -3.44 7.81
N GLU A 28 -8.93 -2.96 9.02
CA GLU A 28 -10.25 -2.42 9.35
C GLU A 28 -10.59 -1.19 8.50
N ASN A 29 -9.63 -0.27 8.32
CA ASN A 29 -9.87 0.95 7.54
C ASN A 29 -9.90 0.70 6.04
N ALA A 30 -9.06 -0.22 5.52
CA ALA A 30 -9.12 -0.67 4.15
C ALA A 30 -10.48 -1.31 3.83
N GLY A 31 -10.99 -2.16 4.73
CA GLY A 31 -12.32 -2.78 4.60
C GLY A 31 -13.46 -1.76 4.64
N LYS A 32 -13.38 -0.72 5.48
CA LYS A 32 -14.37 0.38 5.49
C LYS A 32 -14.36 1.20 4.21
N ALA A 33 -13.20 1.31 3.55
CA ALA A 33 -13.02 2.06 2.31
C ALA A 33 -13.24 1.23 1.04
N ASP A 34 -13.55 -0.07 1.16
CA ASP A 34 -13.64 -1.04 0.05
C ASP A 34 -12.37 -1.08 -0.82
N LEU A 35 -11.19 -1.04 -0.16
CA LEU A 35 -9.88 -1.08 -0.80
C LEU A 35 -9.08 -2.30 -0.35
N SER A 36 -8.18 -2.79 -1.19
CA SER A 36 -7.19 -3.76 -0.72
C SER A 36 -6.23 -3.11 0.29
N ARG A 37 -5.68 -3.93 1.18
CA ARG A 37 -4.65 -3.51 2.14
C ARG A 37 -3.52 -2.72 1.47
N ASN A 38 -2.99 -3.22 0.35
CA ASN A 38 -1.89 -2.57 -0.35
C ASN A 38 -2.29 -1.24 -0.98
N GLU A 39 -3.50 -1.15 -1.55
CA GLU A 39 -4.01 0.13 -2.08
C GLU A 39 -4.17 1.16 -0.97
N PHE A 40 -4.74 0.76 0.17
CA PHE A 40 -4.92 1.64 1.31
C PHE A 40 -3.56 2.12 1.87
N ILE A 41 -2.61 1.21 2.11
CA ILE A 41 -1.25 1.58 2.58
C ILE A 41 -0.59 2.57 1.62
N ASN A 42 -0.66 2.34 0.32
CA ASN A 42 -0.07 3.24 -0.68
C ASN A 42 -0.71 4.63 -0.64
N GLN A 43 -2.04 4.72 -0.51
CA GLN A 43 -2.72 6.02 -0.36
C GLN A 43 -2.32 6.73 0.94
N CYS A 44 -2.18 6.01 2.05
CA CYS A 44 -1.69 6.57 3.30
C CYS A 44 -0.27 7.12 3.16
N ILE A 45 0.64 6.38 2.51
CA ILE A 45 2.03 6.82 2.28
C ILE A 45 2.04 8.09 1.41
N ILE A 46 1.28 8.11 0.30
CA ILE A 46 1.19 9.27 -0.58
C ILE A 46 0.69 10.50 0.19
N PHE A 47 -0.39 10.33 0.95
CA PHE A 47 -0.95 11.42 1.76
C PHE A 47 0.07 11.94 2.77
N ALA A 48 0.74 11.06 3.51
CA ALA A 48 1.74 11.45 4.50
C ALA A 48 2.90 12.22 3.86
N LEU A 49 3.41 11.78 2.70
CA LEU A 49 4.49 12.46 1.99
C LEU A 49 4.10 13.84 1.44
N GLN A 50 2.83 14.03 1.07
CA GLN A 50 2.33 15.31 0.56
C GLN A 50 2.08 16.34 1.67
N ASN A 51 1.86 15.86 2.90
CA ASN A 51 1.50 16.69 4.06
C ASN A 51 2.59 16.68 5.14
N ILE A 52 3.80 16.21 4.81
CA ILE A 52 4.92 16.25 5.74
C ILE A 52 5.49 17.67 5.76
N GLU A 53 5.49 18.28 6.94
CA GLU A 53 6.20 19.53 7.18
C GLU A 53 7.53 19.18 7.86
N PHE A 54 8.64 19.54 7.23
CA PHE A 54 9.94 19.52 7.88
C PHE A 54 10.19 20.92 8.44
N GLU A 55 10.35 21.04 9.76
CA GLU A 55 10.94 22.25 10.32
C GLU A 55 12.35 22.41 9.73
N ASN A 56 12.59 23.55 9.06
CA ASN A 56 13.93 23.94 8.59
C ASN A 56 14.79 24.42 9.75
#